data_AF-A0A069I484-F1
#
_entry.id   AF-A0A069I484-F1
#
_cell.length_a   1.000
_cell.length_b   1.000
_cell.length_c   1.000
_cell.angle_alpha   90.00
_cell.angle_beta   90.00
_cell.angle_gamma   90.00
#
_symmetry.space_group_name_H-M   'P 1'
#
loop_
_entity.id
_entity.type
_entity.pdbx_description
1 polymer ?
#
loop_
_entity_poly.entity_id
_entity_poly.type
_entity_poly.pdbx_seq_one_letter_code
_entity_poly.pdbx_strand_id
1 'polypeptide(L)'
;MTKSATLTIQKWGNSLAVRIPTSVARAAHFTEGQQVEVSVDEIGVTVKPVGQRSLTLAEKLALFDSAKHGGEVMASARVGAEAM
;
A
#
# COMPACT_ATOMS: atom_id res chain seq x y z
N MET A 1 12.24 7.31 -8.82
CA MET A 1 13.67 6.96 -8.69
C MET A 1 13.75 5.51 -8.27
N THR A 2 14.29 4.64 -9.11
CA THR A 2 14.51 3.22 -8.81
C THR A 2 15.58 3.12 -7.74
N LYS A 3 15.22 2.64 -6.53
CA LYS A 3 16.19 2.40 -5.45
C LYS A 3 16.63 0.95 -5.53
N SER A 4 17.88 0.70 -5.91
CA SER A 4 18.51 -0.62 -5.91
C SER A 4 19.59 -0.69 -4.83
N ALA A 5 19.73 -1.87 -4.21
CA ALA A 5 20.80 -2.17 -3.28
C ALA A 5 21.28 -3.60 -3.55
N THR A 6 22.58 -3.80 -3.70
CA THR A 6 23.18 -5.13 -3.86
C THR A 6 23.41 -5.75 -2.49
N LEU A 7 22.77 -6.88 -2.21
CA LEU A 7 22.85 -7.58 -0.93
C LEU A 7 23.15 -9.06 -1.17
N THR A 8 23.85 -9.67 -0.22
CA THR A 8 24.12 -11.11 -0.22
C THR A 8 23.00 -11.85 0.50
N ILE A 9 22.49 -12.91 -0.11
CA ILE A 9 21.52 -13.82 0.50
C ILE A 9 22.16 -14.49 1.73
N GLN A 10 21.46 -14.51 2.85
CA GLN A 10 21.90 -15.10 4.11
C GLN A 10 21.04 -16.31 4.46
N LYS A 11 21.57 -17.21 5.30
CA LYS A 11 20.77 -18.31 5.87
C LYS A 11 20.03 -17.82 7.12
N TRP A 12 18.72 -18.08 7.19
CA TRP A 12 17.90 -17.86 8.36
C TRP A 12 17.12 -19.14 8.69
N GLY A 13 17.57 -19.86 9.73
CA GLY A 13 17.06 -21.19 10.05
C GLY A 13 17.30 -22.18 8.90
N ASN A 14 16.23 -22.79 8.40
CA ASN A 14 16.27 -23.71 7.25
C ASN A 14 16.07 -23.04 5.90
N SER A 15 15.94 -21.71 5.87
CA SER A 15 15.59 -20.94 4.67
C SER A 15 16.63 -19.89 4.35
N LEU A 16 16.51 -19.30 3.17
CA LEU A 16 17.32 -18.18 2.73
C LEU A 16 16.56 -16.87 2.97
N ALA A 17 17.27 -15.81 3.34
CA ALA A 17 16.73 -14.49 3.62
C ALA A 17 17.60 -13.38 3.03
N VAL A 18 16.95 -12.32 2.56
CA VAL A 18 17.59 -11.07 2.13
C VAL A 18 17.14 -9.97 3.08
N ARG A 19 18.09 -9.18 3.58
CA ARG A 19 17.77 -7.99 4.39
C ARG A 19 17.23 -6.91 3.47
N ILE A 20 16.05 -6.39 3.77
CA ILE A 20 15.47 -5.25 3.06
C ILE A 20 15.84 -3.98 3.83
N PRO A 21 16.70 -3.09 3.28
CA PRO A 21 17.03 -1.84 3.94
C PRO A 21 15.78 -0.97 4.14
N THR A 22 15.76 -0.17 5.21
CA THR A 22 14.61 0.69 5.57
C THR A 22 14.16 1.60 4.42
N SER A 23 15.10 2.08 3.60
CA SER A 23 14.82 2.93 2.44
C SER A 23 14.04 2.20 1.33
N VAL A 24 14.29 0.90 1.15
CA VAL A 24 13.60 0.03 0.19
C VAL A 24 12.28 -0.43 0.77
N ALA A 25 12.25 -0.86 2.03
CA ALA A 25 11.03 -1.27 2.71
C ALA A 25 9.96 -0.16 2.69
N ARG A 26 10.35 1.09 2.98
CA ARG A 26 9.44 2.24 2.90
C ARG A 26 8.93 2.50 1.48
N ALA A 27 9.80 2.39 0.47
CA ALA A 27 9.42 2.61 -0.92
C ALA A 27 8.49 1.50 -1.46
N ALA A 28 8.67 0.28 -0.97
CA ALA A 28 7.82 -0.87 -1.30
C ALA A 28 6.57 -0.98 -0.39
N HIS A 29 6.39 -0.05 0.56
CA HIS A 29 5.31 -0.05 1.54
C HIS A 29 5.23 -1.35 2.38
N PHE A 30 6.39 -1.95 2.67
CA PHE A 30 6.46 -3.10 3.56
C PHE A 30 6.39 -2.68 5.03
N THR A 31 5.59 -3.40 5.81
CA THR A 31 5.50 -3.27 7.27
C THR A 31 5.86 -4.58 7.96
N GLU A 32 6.36 -4.51 9.19
CA GLU A 32 6.67 -5.72 9.98
C GLU A 32 5.40 -6.57 10.19
N GLY A 33 5.54 -7.90 10.09
CA GLY A 33 4.43 -8.84 10.20
C GLY A 33 3.44 -8.85 9.02
N GLN A 34 3.69 -8.08 7.97
CA GLN A 34 2.86 -8.09 6.77
C GLN A 34 2.97 -9.42 6.00
N GLN A 35 1.84 -9.93 5.52
CA GLN A 35 1.82 -11.07 4.62
C GLN A 35 2.30 -10.65 3.22
N VAL A 36 3.20 -11.45 2.64
CA VAL A 36 3.75 -11.23 1.30
C VAL A 36 3.63 -12.50 0.46
N GLU A 37 3.39 -12.33 -0.84
CA GLU A 37 3.42 -13.38 -1.83
C GLU A 37 4.80 -13.37 -2.48
N VAL A 38 5.41 -14.54 -2.53
CA VAL A 38 6.70 -14.78 -3.16
C VAL A 38 6.44 -15.65 -4.39
N SER A 39 6.77 -15.13 -5.57
CA SER A 39 6.63 -15.84 -6.84
C SER A 39 7.99 -15.92 -7.53
N VAL A 40 8.22 -17.01 -8.25
CA VAL A 40 9.41 -17.19 -9.08
C VAL A 40 9.04 -16.89 -10.52
N ASP A 41 9.83 -16.04 -11.17
CA ASP A 41 9.75 -15.74 -12.60
C ASP A 41 11.08 -16.17 -13.29
N GLU A 42 11.17 -15.98 -14.60
CA GLU A 42 12.32 -16.41 -15.42
C GLU A 42 13.64 -15.72 -15.03
N ILE A 43 13.57 -14.55 -14.41
CA ILE A 43 14.69 -13.65 -14.14
C ILE A 43 14.98 -13.54 -12.64
N GLY A 44 14.05 -13.96 -11.77
CA GLY A 44 14.28 -13.97 -10.33
C GLY A 44 13.06 -14.28 -9.46
N VAL A 45 13.11 -13.74 -8.24
CA VAL A 45 12.06 -13.89 -7.24
C VAL A 45 11.38 -12.54 -7.03
N THR A 46 10.09 -12.48 -7.30
CA THR A 46 9.26 -11.30 -7.07
C THR A 46 8.53 -11.44 -5.74
N VAL A 47 8.70 -10.45 -4.86
CA VAL A 47 8.01 -10.37 -3.56
C VAL A 47 7.04 -9.19 -3.57
N LYS A 48 5.76 -9.46 -3.36
CA LYS A 48 4.71 -8.43 -3.34
C LYS A 48 3.84 -8.56 -2.08
N PRO A 49 3.36 -7.45 -1.50
CA PRO A 49 2.45 -7.52 -0.35
C PRO A 49 1.13 -8.20 -0.73
N VAL A 50 0.60 -9.03 0.17
CA VAL A 50 -0.72 -9.66 0.02
C VAL A 50 -1.77 -8.71 0.60
N GLY A 51 -2.80 -8.43 -0.19
CA GLY A 51 -3.93 -7.59 0.20
C GLY A 51 -4.08 -6.33 -0.66
N GLN A 52 -5.17 -5.59 -0.43
CA GLN A 52 -5.39 -4.34 -1.15
C GLN A 52 -4.35 -3.31 -0.74
N ARG A 53 -3.55 -2.86 -1.71
CA ARG A 53 -2.71 -1.68 -1.54
C ARG A 53 -3.56 -0.53 -1.00
N SER A 54 -3.03 0.20 -0.02
CA SER A 54 -3.63 1.48 0.36
C SER A 54 -3.53 2.42 -0.84
N LEU A 55 -4.67 2.65 -1.50
CA LEU A 55 -4.74 3.56 -2.64
C LEU A 55 -4.30 4.96 -2.22
N THR A 56 -3.54 5.61 -3.09
CA THR A 56 -3.19 7.02 -2.90
C THR A 56 -4.45 7.89 -2.92
N LEU A 57 -4.39 9.10 -2.37
CA LEU A 57 -5.52 10.04 -2.44
C LEU A 57 -6.00 10.26 -3.88
N ALA A 58 -5.06 10.42 -4.82
CA ALA A 58 -5.38 10.59 -6.23
C ALA A 58 -6.13 9.38 -6.82
N GLU A 59 -5.70 8.16 -6.49
CA GLU A 59 -6.39 6.94 -6.94
C GLU A 59 -7.76 6.76 -6.28
N LYS A 60 -7.90 7.13 -4.99
CA LYS A 60 -9.20 7.12 -4.31
C LYS A 60 -10.18 8.09 -4.96
N LEU A 61 -9.72 9.29 -5.31
CA LEU A 61 -10.52 10.28 -6.03
C LEU A 61 -10.87 9.83 -7.45
N ALA A 62 -9.96 9.14 -8.14
CA ALA A 62 -10.24 8.58 -9.46
C ALA A 62 -11.33 7.50 -9.43
N LEU A 63 -11.47 6.77 -8.31
CA LEU A 63 -12.54 5.80 -8.10
C LEU A 63 -13.81 6.40 -7.47
N PHE A 64 -13.79 7.69 -7.11
CA PHE A 64 -14.92 8.35 -6.47
C PHE A 64 -16.01 8.67 -7.48
N ASP A 65 -17.08 7.89 -7.47
CA ASP A 65 -18.34 8.21 -8.13
C ASP A 65 -19.21 9.12 -7.24
N SER A 66 -19.45 10.37 -7.65
CA SER A 66 -20.26 11.33 -6.88
C SER A 66 -21.74 10.96 -6.78
N ALA A 67 -22.28 10.18 -7.72
CA ALA A 67 -23.67 9.73 -7.66
C ALA A 67 -23.86 8.59 -6.65
N LYS A 68 -22.84 7.74 -6.50
CA LYS A 68 -22.86 6.60 -5.57
C LYS A 68 -22.32 6.94 -4.18
N HIS A 69 -21.30 7.79 -4.10
CA HIS A 69 -20.56 8.07 -2.86
C HIS A 69 -20.76 9.51 -2.35
N GLY A 70 -21.47 10.35 -3.11
CA GLY A 70 -21.82 11.70 -2.67
C GLY A 70 -23.02 11.73 -1.73
N GLY A 71 -23.28 12.91 -1.18
CA GLY A 71 -24.41 13.17 -0.30
C GLY A 71 -24.10 12.95 1.18
N GLU A 72 -24.63 13.82 2.03
CA GLU A 72 -24.61 13.62 3.48
C GLU A 72 -25.73 12.65 3.86
N VAL A 73 -25.37 11.48 4.39
CA VAL A 73 -26.34 10.45 4.80
C VAL A 73 -27.22 10.96 5.94
N MET A 74 -26.68 11.83 6.80
CA MET A 74 -27.36 12.45 7.93
C MET A 74 -27.52 13.95 7.73
N ALA A 75 -27.91 14.37 6.52
CA ALA A 75 -28.22 15.76 6.26
C ALA A 75 -29.29 16.25 7.26
N SER A 76 -28.99 17.35 7.96
CA SER A 76 -29.91 18.01 8.86
C SER A 76 -30.29 19.39 8.30
N ALA A 77 -31.37 19.97 8.83
CA ALA A 77 -31.74 21.32 8.43
C ALA A 77 -30.69 22.32 8.93
N ARG A 78 -30.40 23.36 8.12
CA ARG A 78 -29.54 24.48 8.54
C ARG A 78 -30.11 25.14 9.80
N VAL A 79 -29.27 25.44 10.78
CA VAL A 79 -29.70 25.97 12.09
C VAL A 79 -28.75 27.06 12.60
N GLY A 80 -29.22 28.31 12.59
CA GLY A 80 -28.43 29.45 13.07
C GLY A 80 -27.98 30.35 11.93
N ALA A 81 -26.73 30.82 11.99
CA ALA A 81 -26.22 31.86 11.09
C ALA A 81 -25.97 31.36 9.64
N GLU A 82 -25.98 30.05 9.39
CA GLU A 82 -25.85 29.50 8.04
C GLU A 82 -27.19 29.36 7.28
N ALA A 83 -28.32 29.66 7.95
CA ALA A 83 -29.65 29.67 7.33
C ALA A 83 -30.02 31.01 6.68
N MET A 84 -29.21 32.06 6.86
CA MET A 84 -29.41 33.41 6.34
C MET A 84 -28.61 33.68 5.06
#